data_AF-A0A8J6SR30-F1
#
_entry.id   AF-A0A8J6SR30-F1
#
_cell.length_a   1.000
_cell.length_b   1.000
_cell.length_c   1.000
_cell.angle_alpha   90.00
_cell.angle_beta   90.00
_cell.angle_gamma   90.00
#
_symmetry.space_group_name_H-M   'P 1'
#
loop_
_entity.id
_entity.type
_entity.pdbx_description
1 polymer ?
#
loop_
_entity_poly.entity_id
_entity_poly.type
_entity_poly.pdbx_seq_one_letter_code
_entity_poly.pdbx_strand_id
1 'polypeptide(L)' 'MRGEPEWFLTEPAAFKLGISTEQLRKLRRKGLFKNGHHYRDISVPGSGLPRWQWHVERCVKALEIPPEKRSIRKG' A
#
# COMPACT_ATOMS: atom_id res chain seq x y z
N MET A 1 22.06 -7.50 -7.92
CA MET A 1 21.33 -8.26 -6.87
C MET A 1 19.87 -7.89 -6.97
N ARG A 2 18.96 -8.80 -7.33
CA ARG A 2 17.52 -8.54 -7.27
C ARG A 2 17.12 -8.74 -5.81
N GLY A 3 17.15 -7.66 -5.02
CA GLY A 3 16.65 -7.71 -3.64
C GLY A 3 15.18 -8.11 -3.69
N GLU A 4 14.78 -9.04 -2.83
CA GLU A 4 13.37 -9.37 -2.68
C GLU A 4 12.58 -8.08 -2.41
N PRO A 5 11.40 -7.89 -3.02
CA PRO A 5 10.62 -6.72 -2.73
C PRO A 5 10.21 -6.73 -1.27
N GLU A 6 10.83 -5.84 -0.51
CA GLU A 6 10.71 -5.80 0.93
C GLU A 6 9.29 -5.31 1.28
N TRP A 7 8.52 -6.19 1.91
CA TRP A 7 7.18 -5.88 2.41
C TRP A 7 7.32 -5.15 3.74
N PHE A 8 6.94 -3.87 3.77
CA PHE A 8 7.10 -3.03 4.96
C PHE A 8 5.79 -2.83 5.71
N LEU A 9 5.87 -2.67 7.03
CA LEU A 9 4.75 -2.18 7.83
C LEU A 9 4.35 -0.74 7.42
N THR A 10 3.16 -0.31 7.86
CA THR A 10 2.56 0.96 7.42
C THR A 10 3.47 2.18 7.62
N GLU A 11 4.15 2.28 8.77
CA GLU A 11 5.03 3.41 9.08
C GLU A 11 6.30 3.44 8.21
N PRO A 12 7.13 2.37 8.16
CA PRO A 12 8.30 2.37 7.28
C PRO A 12 7.93 2.43 5.79
N ALA A 13 6.78 1.87 5.39
CA ALA A 13 6.28 2.01 4.03
C ALA A 13 5.94 3.45 3.68
N ALA A 14 5.21 4.15 4.56
CA ALA A 14 4.84 5.55 4.36
C ALA A 14 6.08 6.45 4.26
N PHE A 15 7.06 6.24 5.15
CA PHE A 15 8.35 6.91 5.11
C PHE A 15 9.08 6.72 3.77
N LYS A 16 9.20 5.46 3.30
CA LYS A 16 9.84 5.16 2.00
C LYS A 16 9.07 5.70 0.79
N LEU A 17 7.76 5.84 0.90
CA LEU A 17 6.91 6.41 -0.16
C LEU A 17 6.88 7.94 -0.14
N GLY A 18 7.49 8.59 0.87
CA GLY A 18 7.46 10.05 1.02
C GLY A 18 6.07 10.60 1.31
N ILE A 19 5.19 9.80 1.94
CA ILE A 19 3.82 10.20 2.29
C ILE A 19 3.53 9.90 3.76
N SER A 20 2.48 10.50 4.33
CA SER A 20 2.06 10.17 5.70
C SER A 20 1.35 8.82 5.79
N THR A 21 1.37 8.21 6.97
CA THR A 21 0.62 6.96 7.23
C THR A 21 -0.88 7.13 6.99
N GLU A 22 -1.43 8.31 7.28
CA GLU A 22 -2.81 8.66 7.00
C GLU A 22 -3.08 8.74 5.49
N GLN A 23 -2.20 9.38 4.72
CA GLN A 23 -2.29 9.45 3.26
C GLN A 23 -2.24 8.04 2.65
N LEU A 24 -1.32 7.19 3.10
CA LEU A 24 -1.21 5.80 2.66
C LEU A 24 -2.53 5.02 2.89
N ARG A 25 -3.12 5.15 4.08
CA ARG A 25 -4.43 4.56 4.42
C ARG A 25 -5.57 5.15 3.59
N LYS A 26 -5.56 6.47 3.33
CA LYS A 26 -6.55 7.16 2.50
C LYS A 26 -6.49 6.67 1.05
N LEU A 27 -5.30 6.53 0.47
CA LEU A 27 -5.11 6.04 -0.90
C LEU A 27 -5.55 4.58 -1.06
N ARG A 28 -5.29 3.73 -0.05
CA ARG A 28 -5.84 2.37 0.00
C ARG A 28 -7.36 2.37 0.03
N ARG A 29 -7.99 3.18 0.89
CA ARG A 29 -9.46 3.32 0.94
C ARG A 29 -10.04 3.83 -0.37
N LYS A 30 -9.30 4.68 -1.10
CA LYS A 30 -9.67 5.18 -2.43
C LYS A 30 -9.48 4.16 -3.56
N GLY A 31 -8.97 2.95 -3.26
CA GLY A 31 -8.79 1.90 -4.26
C GLY A 31 -7.55 2.06 -5.15
N LEU A 32 -6.63 2.99 -4.83
CA LEU A 32 -5.37 3.11 -5.58
C LEU A 32 -4.52 1.85 -5.45
N PHE A 33 -4.45 1.34 -4.23
CA PHE A 33 -3.69 0.14 -3.91
C PHE A 33 -4.62 -1.07 -3.89
N LYS A 34 -4.11 -2.22 -4.35
CA LYS A 34 -4.83 -3.49 -4.48
C LYS A 34 -4.34 -4.51 -3.45
N ASN A 35 -5.27 -5.19 -2.77
CA ASN A 35 -4.94 -6.27 -1.83
C ASN A 35 -4.24 -7.44 -2.57
N GLY A 36 -3.26 -8.08 -1.95
CA GLY A 36 -2.43 -9.14 -2.53
C GLY A 36 -1.37 -8.67 -3.52
N HIS A 37 -1.48 -7.43 -4.03
CA HIS A 37 -0.52 -6.87 -4.98
C HIS A 37 0.30 -5.73 -4.38
N HIS A 38 -0.36 -4.68 -3.87
CA HIS A 38 0.28 -3.50 -3.30
C HIS A 38 0.38 -3.58 -1.77
N TYR A 39 -0.64 -4.18 -1.14
CA TYR A 39 -0.70 -4.37 0.30
C TYR A 39 -1.28 -5.74 0.64
N ARG A 40 -1.02 -6.23 1.85
CA ARG A 40 -1.63 -7.45 2.40
C ARG A 40 -1.94 -7.26 3.88
N ASP A 41 -3.00 -7.90 4.34
CA ASP A 41 -3.31 -8.01 5.77
C ASP A 41 -2.45 -9.13 6.37
N ILE A 42 -1.78 -8.83 7.47
CA ILE A 42 -1.02 -9.78 8.29
C ILE A 42 -1.51 -9.77 9.75
N SER A 43 -2.71 -9.24 10.00
CA SER A 43 -3.33 -9.31 11.32
C SER A 43 -3.56 -10.76 11.72
N VAL A 44 -3.35 -11.02 13.02
CA VAL A 44 -3.74 -12.30 13.61
C VAL A 44 -5.26 -12.35 13.63
N PRO A 45 -5.89 -13.44 13.14
CA PRO A 45 -7.35 -13.60 13.23
C PRO A 45 -7.83 -13.39 14.67
N GLY A 46 -8.85 -12.56 14.86
CA GLY A 46 -9.42 -12.27 16.19
C GLY A 46 -8.71 -11.20 17.02
N SER A 47 -7.59 -10.63 16.55
CA SER A 47 -6.86 -9.58 17.26
C SER A 47 -7.56 -8.22 17.29
N GLY A 48 -8.55 -7.97 16.44
CA GLY A 48 -9.25 -6.69 16.31
C GLY A 48 -8.40 -5.53 15.75
N LEU A 49 -7.09 -5.74 15.55
CA LEU A 49 -6.14 -4.71 15.12
C LEU A 49 -5.57 -5.04 13.74
N PRO A 50 -5.99 -4.34 12.68
CA PRO A 50 -5.53 -4.64 11.33
C PRO A 50 -4.06 -4.23 11.16
N ARG A 51 -3.22 -5.18 10.77
CA ARG A 51 -1.78 -4.97 10.55
C ARG A 51 -1.47 -5.15 9.07
N TRP A 52 -1.09 -4.06 8.41
CA TRP A 52 -0.86 -4.05 6.97
C TRP A 52 0.63 -4.09 6.64
N GLN A 53 0.97 -4.90 5.65
CA GLN A 53 2.25 -4.83 4.95
C GLN A 53 2.06 -4.27 3.54
N TRP A 54 3.06 -3.56 3.05
CA TRP A 54 3.04 -2.80 1.80
C TRP A 54 4.27 -3.11 0.96
N HIS A 55 4.06 -3.32 -0.32
CA HIS A 55 5.12 -3.50 -1.29
C HIS A 55 5.48 -2.14 -1.87
N VAL A 56 6.55 -1.53 -1.35
CA VAL A 56 6.91 -0.13 -1.63
C VAL A 56 7.10 0.12 -3.12
N GLU A 57 7.86 -0.71 -3.84
CA GLU A 57 8.11 -0.49 -5.28
C GLU A 57 6.81 -0.47 -6.12
N ARG A 58 5.86 -1.36 -5.81
CA ARG A 58 4.57 -1.38 -6.51
C ARG A 58 3.73 -0.15 -6.15
N CYS A 59 3.79 0.28 -4.89
CA CYS A 59 3.12 1.49 -4.45
C CYS A 59 3.70 2.74 -5.13
N VAL A 60 5.02 2.84 -5.28
CA VAL A 60 5.69 3.91 -6.05
C VAL A 60 5.17 3.94 -7.48
N LYS A 61 5.20 2.80 -8.18
CA LYS A 61 4.68 2.71 -9.56
C LYS A 61 3.22 3.14 -9.66
N ALA A 62 2.38 2.78 -8.69
CA ALA A 62 0.98 3.20 -8.67
C ALA A 62 0.81 4.72 -8.41
N LEU A 63 1.71 5.33 -7.64
CA LEU A 63 1.72 6.77 -7.38
C LEU A 63 2.19 7.57 -8.61
N GLU A 64 3.13 7.03 -9.39
CA GLU A 64 3.62 7.64 -10.63
C GLU A 64 2.57 7.66 -11.75
N ILE A 65 1.60 6.74 -11.74
CA ILE A 65 0.51 6.75 -12.73
C ILE A 65 -0.36 8.00 -12.50
N PRO A 66 -0.53 8.87 -13.52
CA PRO A 66 -1.35 10.07 -13.41
C PRO A 66 -2.80 9.73 -13.02
N PRO A 67 -3.50 10.58 -12.24
CA PRO A 67 -4.88 10.34 -11.81
C PRO A 67 -5.83 9.92 -12.93
N GLU A 68 -5.66 10.53 -14.10
CA GLU A 68 -6.47 10.33 -15.30
C GLU A 68 -6.39 8.90 -15.88
N LYS A 69 -5.27 8.20 -15.62
CA LYS A 69 -5.03 6.83 -16.07
C LYS A 69 -5.22 5.79 -14.97
N ARG A 70 -5.50 6.22 -13.74
CA ARG A 70 -5.79 5.30 -12.64
C ARG A 70 -7.16 4.70 -12.89
N SER A 71 -7.23 3.43 -13.28
CA SER A 71 -8.47 2.66 -13.25
C SER A 71 -8.92 2.45 -11.80
N ILE A 72 -9.45 3.51 -11.19
CA ILE A 72 -10.12 3.45 -9.89
C ILE A 72 -11.46 2.76 -10.18
N ARG A 73 -11.50 1.44 -9.99
CA ARG A 73 -12.80 0.76 -9.97
C ARG A 73 -13.53 1.29 -8.75
N LYS A 74 -14.61 2.04 -8.99
CA LYS A 74 -15.64 2.30 -7.97
C LYS A 74 -16.22 0.92 -7.62
N GLY A 75 -15.78 0.38 -6.49
CA GLY A 75 -16.49 -0.70 -5.80
C GLY A 75 -17.65 -0.09 -5.03
#